data_AF-A0A6C0JBT7-F1
#
_entry.id   AF-A0A6C0JBT7-F1
#
_cell.length_a   1.000
_cell.length_b   1.000
_cell.length_c   1.000
_cell.angle_alpha   90.00
_cell.angle_beta   90.00
_cell.angle_gamma   90.00
#
_symmetry.space_group_name_H-M   'P 1'
#
loop_
_entity.id
_entity.type
_entity.pdbx_description
1 polymer ?
#
loop_
_entity_poly.entity_id
_entity_poly.type
_entity_poly.pdbx_seq_one_letter_code
_entity_poly.pdbx_strand_id
1 'polypeptide(L)'
;MTFTPENNNDFENALKYYFGESNKLSVNMKKNNIKEIKNITNWNTKNVTDMSRAFKNKKHFNKDISSWDVSNVTNMSNMFYGAESFNQDIGWWETKNVTNMSGMFYNAVLFNQDISLWNTQKLINASHMFYNAKSFNKGLNQWNVENLRSTLSMFENAVSFNADLSNWNVEKLEIASFMFSGAVKFNKNLDNWKTYNLKNTSHMFYKAIKYNSKIFDFVENISYMDNMFNNAVSFDQDISNWNVEKVKDMSYLFANAINFKRDISNWNVKNIIKGGFDNLFLNTINVKKYGKHKESLYFKVFVPRTNTDFNIGLLYYFHEKNIILKNIDMHNAIMDITKWNTSYITNMESAFNSLKHPARATFNEDISNWNVENVVNMERMFFNCANFNQDISKWNLDNVKKTKYMITHAESFDLNINTNVKLKIKELYHTDYLKNNIVKKILKRRLSTPMMFTLSK
;
A
#
# COMPACT_ATOMS: atom_id res chain seq x y z
N MET A 1 26.81 -9.72 49.28
CA MET A 1 26.61 -10.75 48.24
C MET A 1 25.86 -10.07 47.09
N THR A 2 25.68 -10.75 45.98
CA THR A 2 24.94 -10.25 44.82
C THR A 2 23.73 -11.16 44.63
N PHE A 3 22.55 -10.57 44.46
CA PHE A 3 21.36 -11.34 44.13
C PHE A 3 21.55 -12.05 42.77
N THR A 4 21.38 -13.38 42.78
CA THR A 4 21.53 -14.24 41.60
C THR A 4 20.23 -15.05 41.45
N PRO A 5 19.32 -14.71 40.52
CA PRO A 5 18.17 -15.57 40.24
C PRO A 5 18.63 -16.96 39.75
N GLU A 6 18.02 -18.02 40.27
CA GLU A 6 18.36 -19.40 39.88
C GLU A 6 17.71 -19.79 38.54
N ASN A 7 16.63 -19.09 38.16
CA ASN A 7 15.82 -19.36 36.98
C ASN A 7 14.99 -18.10 36.60
N ASN A 8 14.24 -18.18 35.48
CA ASN A 8 13.41 -17.07 34.98
C ASN A 8 12.30 -16.66 35.96
N ASN A 9 11.71 -17.60 36.70
CA ASN A 9 10.66 -17.30 37.67
C ASN A 9 11.22 -16.52 38.87
N ASP A 10 12.45 -16.82 39.30
CA ASP A 10 13.12 -16.03 40.32
C ASP A 10 13.48 -14.63 39.81
N PHE A 11 13.90 -14.50 38.56
CA PHE A 11 14.14 -13.19 37.96
C PHE A 11 12.85 -12.33 37.92
N GLU A 12 11.74 -12.89 37.42
CA GLU A 12 10.46 -12.20 37.33
C GLU A 12 9.90 -11.79 38.69
N ASN A 13 9.95 -12.70 39.68
CA ASN A 13 9.45 -12.40 41.02
C ASN A 13 10.31 -11.35 41.74
N ALA A 14 11.62 -11.33 41.51
CA ALA A 14 12.51 -10.29 42.04
C ALA A 14 12.20 -8.93 41.42
N LEU A 15 11.91 -8.86 40.12
CA LEU A 15 11.46 -7.63 39.45
C LEU A 15 10.13 -7.13 40.00
N LYS A 16 9.14 -8.02 40.17
CA LYS A 16 7.85 -7.65 40.78
C LYS A 16 8.04 -7.08 42.18
N TYR A 17 8.91 -7.68 42.99
CA TYR A 17 9.25 -7.14 44.31
C TYR A 17 9.97 -5.78 44.21
N TYR A 18 10.96 -5.65 43.31
CA TYR A 18 11.70 -4.41 43.09
C TYR A 18 10.77 -3.24 42.73
N PHE A 19 9.77 -3.49 41.90
CA PHE A 19 8.78 -2.50 41.49
C PHE A 19 7.59 -2.35 42.45
N GLY A 20 7.54 -3.08 43.56
CA GLY A 20 6.44 -3.01 44.53
C GLY A 20 5.13 -3.66 44.05
N GLU A 21 5.18 -4.51 43.02
CA GLU A 21 4.03 -5.24 42.46
C GLU A 21 3.74 -6.54 43.21
N SER A 22 4.69 -7.00 44.04
CA SER A 22 4.51 -8.14 44.95
C SER A 22 5.16 -7.86 46.30
N ASN A 23 4.45 -8.18 47.37
CA ASN A 23 4.97 -8.16 48.74
C ASN A 23 5.53 -9.53 49.19
N LYS A 24 5.48 -10.55 48.33
CA LYS A 24 5.93 -11.91 48.63
C LYS A 24 7.20 -12.25 47.83
N LEU A 25 8.27 -12.57 48.55
CA LEU A 25 9.48 -13.20 48.02
C LEU A 25 9.31 -14.72 48.08
N SER A 26 9.76 -15.44 47.04
CA SER A 26 9.80 -16.91 47.07
C SER A 26 10.71 -17.40 48.20
N VAL A 27 10.52 -18.64 48.67
CA VAL A 27 11.30 -19.21 49.79
C VAL A 27 12.82 -19.19 49.48
N ASN A 28 13.20 -19.43 48.22
CA ASN A 28 14.60 -19.35 47.78
C ASN A 28 15.12 -17.91 47.78
N MET A 29 14.29 -16.91 47.43
CA MET A 29 14.69 -15.50 47.52
C MET A 29 14.88 -15.00 48.94
N LYS A 30 14.15 -15.53 49.93
CA LYS A 30 14.37 -15.14 51.34
C LYS A 30 15.79 -15.49 51.83
N LYS A 31 16.44 -16.50 51.22
CA LYS A 31 17.84 -16.83 51.50
C LYS A 31 18.82 -15.79 50.95
N ASN A 32 18.43 -15.05 49.90
CA ASN A 32 19.20 -13.94 49.35
C ASN A 32 18.78 -12.63 50.03
N ASN A 33 19.75 -11.84 50.48
CA ASN A 33 19.48 -10.71 51.37
C ASN A 33 18.61 -9.64 50.65
N ILE A 34 17.48 -9.20 51.25
CA ILE A 34 16.52 -8.24 50.66
C ILE A 34 17.19 -6.96 50.15
N LYS A 35 18.26 -6.53 50.84
CA LYS A 35 19.08 -5.36 50.48
C LYS A 35 19.67 -5.48 49.07
N GLU A 36 19.98 -6.70 48.62
CA GLU A 36 20.60 -6.99 47.32
C GLU A 36 19.56 -6.92 46.20
N ILE A 37 18.32 -7.35 46.45
CA ILE A 37 17.21 -7.21 45.50
C ILE A 37 16.90 -5.73 45.25
N LYS A 38 16.98 -4.87 46.28
CA LYS A 38 16.79 -3.42 46.11
C LYS A 38 17.87 -2.74 45.26
N ASN A 39 19.03 -3.38 45.05
CA ASN A 39 20.10 -2.87 44.21
C ASN A 39 20.18 -3.62 42.88
N ILE A 40 19.27 -3.28 41.96
CA ILE A 40 19.11 -3.94 40.65
C ILE A 40 20.38 -3.93 39.78
N THR A 41 21.23 -2.91 39.94
CA THR A 41 22.47 -2.77 39.17
C THR A 41 23.41 -3.94 39.37
N ASN A 42 23.49 -4.46 40.59
CA ASN A 42 24.47 -5.50 40.91
C ASN A 42 23.96 -6.92 40.71
N TRP A 43 22.76 -7.15 40.14
CA TRP A 43 22.23 -8.52 39.97
C TRP A 43 23.09 -9.36 39.03
N ASN A 44 23.31 -10.62 39.38
CA ASN A 44 23.98 -11.60 38.53
C ASN A 44 22.93 -12.43 37.76
N THR A 45 22.64 -12.05 36.53
CA THR A 45 21.56 -12.63 35.71
C THR A 45 21.98 -13.84 34.88
N LYS A 46 23.16 -14.43 35.13
CA LYS A 46 23.73 -15.50 34.28
C LYS A 46 22.83 -16.72 34.04
N ASN A 47 21.91 -17.04 34.95
CA ASN A 47 21.00 -18.19 34.82
C ASN A 47 19.66 -17.84 34.13
N VAL A 48 19.45 -16.56 33.78
CA VAL A 48 18.22 -16.09 33.15
C VAL A 48 18.32 -16.33 31.64
N THR A 49 17.32 -16.99 31.09
CA THR A 49 17.21 -17.31 29.65
C THR A 49 16.08 -16.54 28.96
N ASP A 50 15.13 -16.00 29.72
CA ASP A 50 14.02 -15.18 29.23
C ASP A 50 13.95 -13.87 30.04
N MET A 51 14.19 -12.75 29.37
CA MET A 51 14.05 -11.40 29.92
C MET A 51 12.88 -10.65 29.27
N SER A 52 11.98 -11.36 28.59
CA SER A 52 10.83 -10.75 27.95
C SER A 52 9.98 -9.99 28.96
N ARG A 53 9.57 -8.78 28.58
CA ARG A 53 8.72 -7.89 29.38
C ARG A 53 9.28 -7.45 30.75
N ALA A 54 10.57 -7.69 31.05
CA ALA A 54 11.17 -7.38 32.36
C ALA A 54 10.88 -5.95 32.87
N PHE A 55 10.89 -4.97 31.97
CA PHE A 55 10.64 -3.56 32.25
C PHE A 55 9.45 -2.99 31.46
N LYS A 56 8.53 -3.87 31.04
CA LYS A 56 7.34 -3.46 30.28
C LYS A 56 6.51 -2.45 31.08
N ASN A 57 6.20 -1.33 30.43
CA ASN A 57 5.43 -0.18 30.93
C ASN A 57 6.04 0.50 32.18
N LYS A 58 7.32 0.27 32.48
CA LYS A 58 8.02 0.98 33.55
C LYS A 58 8.52 2.34 33.04
N LYS A 59 7.58 3.26 32.83
CA LYS A 59 7.81 4.57 32.14
C LYS A 59 9.03 5.34 32.63
N HIS A 60 9.31 5.30 33.94
CA HIS A 60 10.41 6.02 34.58
C HIS A 60 11.65 5.18 34.84
N PHE A 61 11.69 3.92 34.39
CA PHE A 61 12.84 3.05 34.60
C PHE A 61 14.03 3.53 33.76
N ASN A 62 15.12 3.86 34.42
CA ASN A 62 16.39 4.26 33.82
C ASN A 62 17.57 3.93 34.74
N LYS A 63 17.48 2.81 35.47
CA LYS A 63 18.54 2.38 36.39
C LYS A 63 19.61 1.61 35.61
N ASP A 64 20.86 1.82 35.99
CA ASP A 64 22.00 1.13 35.39
C ASP A 64 21.86 -0.39 35.58
N ILE A 65 21.93 -1.10 34.45
CA ILE A 65 21.87 -2.56 34.30
C ILE A 65 22.95 -3.03 33.32
N SER A 66 23.97 -2.20 33.07
CA SER A 66 25.07 -2.48 32.14
C SER A 66 25.84 -3.75 32.53
N SER A 67 25.93 -4.05 33.83
CA SER A 67 26.62 -5.22 34.41
C SER A 67 25.84 -6.53 34.35
N TRP A 68 24.61 -6.55 33.80
CA TRP A 68 23.85 -7.79 33.68
C TRP A 68 24.47 -8.74 32.67
N ASP A 69 24.68 -10.00 33.08
CA ASP A 69 25.07 -11.09 32.17
C ASP A 69 23.84 -11.58 31.42
N VAL A 70 23.80 -11.32 30.11
CA VAL A 70 22.73 -11.74 29.20
C VAL A 70 23.16 -12.84 28.22
N SER A 71 24.34 -13.44 28.42
CA SER A 71 24.94 -14.39 27.48
C SER A 71 24.11 -15.66 27.26
N ASN A 72 23.26 -16.03 28.22
CA ASN A 72 22.34 -17.16 28.14
C ASN A 72 20.90 -16.76 27.75
N VAL A 73 20.62 -15.47 27.56
CA VAL A 73 19.28 -14.98 27.22
C VAL A 73 18.96 -15.32 25.76
N THR A 74 17.78 -15.87 25.55
CA THR A 74 17.25 -16.25 24.23
C THR A 74 16.08 -15.38 23.79
N ASN A 75 15.38 -14.75 24.74
CA ASN A 75 14.20 -13.93 24.49
C ASN A 75 14.29 -12.60 25.25
N MET A 76 14.28 -11.48 24.51
CA MET A 76 14.25 -10.10 25.03
C MET A 76 13.02 -9.34 24.53
N SER A 77 12.00 -10.04 24.02
CA SER A 77 10.83 -9.40 23.44
C SER A 77 10.13 -8.49 24.46
N ASN A 78 9.80 -7.27 24.03
CA ASN A 78 9.13 -6.26 24.84
C ASN A 78 9.83 -5.89 26.16
N MET A 79 11.14 -6.17 26.31
CA MET A 79 11.85 -5.94 27.58
C MET A 79 11.72 -4.50 28.08
N PHE A 80 11.85 -3.50 27.21
CA PHE A 80 11.70 -2.07 27.52
C PHE A 80 10.48 -1.44 26.83
N TYR A 81 9.47 -2.25 26.48
CA TYR A 81 8.23 -1.76 25.89
C TYR A 81 7.61 -0.70 26.83
N GLY A 82 7.42 0.53 26.37
CA GLY A 82 6.84 1.62 27.16
C GLY A 82 7.72 2.13 28.31
N ALA A 83 9.01 1.76 28.37
CA ALA A 83 9.97 2.34 29.30
C ALA A 83 10.48 3.68 28.74
N GLU A 84 9.60 4.68 28.71
CA GLU A 84 9.80 5.97 28.02
C GLU A 84 11.11 6.67 28.39
N SER A 85 11.56 6.55 29.65
CA SER A 85 12.76 7.19 30.19
C SER A 85 14.06 6.38 30.04
N PHE A 86 13.99 5.13 29.56
CA PHE A 86 15.15 4.24 29.52
C PHE A 86 16.16 4.68 28.47
N ASN A 87 17.41 4.90 28.89
CA ASN A 87 18.52 5.28 28.02
C ASN A 87 19.89 4.89 28.62
N GLN A 88 19.98 3.74 29.29
CA GLN A 88 21.24 3.25 29.88
C GLN A 88 22.09 2.51 28.85
N ASP A 89 23.41 2.64 28.98
CA ASP A 89 24.37 1.95 28.12
C ASP A 89 24.27 0.42 28.32
N ILE A 90 23.89 -0.25 27.24
CA ILE A 90 23.74 -1.70 27.14
C ILE A 90 24.46 -2.23 25.89
N GLY A 91 25.38 -1.45 25.33
CA GLY A 91 26.11 -1.81 24.12
C GLY A 91 27.01 -3.04 24.30
N TRP A 92 27.46 -3.29 25.54
CA TRP A 92 28.37 -4.38 25.90
C TRP A 92 27.69 -5.74 26.13
N TRP A 93 26.37 -5.82 26.01
CA TRP A 93 25.62 -7.06 26.22
C TRP A 93 25.94 -8.13 25.17
N GLU A 94 26.25 -9.35 25.63
CA GLU A 94 26.47 -10.52 24.77
C GLU A 94 25.16 -11.14 24.28
N THR A 95 24.65 -10.70 23.13
CA THR A 95 23.33 -11.10 22.60
C THR A 95 23.34 -12.32 21.67
N LYS A 96 24.45 -13.07 21.59
CA LYS A 96 24.68 -14.18 20.63
C LYS A 96 23.65 -15.30 20.62
N ASN A 97 22.88 -15.45 21.71
CA ASN A 97 21.86 -16.49 21.86
C ASN A 97 20.42 -15.96 21.69
N VAL A 98 20.25 -14.64 21.54
CA VAL A 98 18.93 -14.02 21.44
C VAL A 98 18.32 -14.29 20.06
N THR A 99 17.10 -14.81 20.05
CA THR A 99 16.35 -15.10 18.82
C THR A 99 15.16 -14.16 18.60
N ASN A 100 14.71 -13.47 19.67
CA ASN A 100 13.55 -12.59 19.63
C ASN A 100 13.79 -11.28 20.40
N MET A 101 13.76 -10.16 19.67
CA MET A 101 13.80 -8.78 20.20
C MET A 101 12.58 -7.97 19.76
N SER A 102 11.48 -8.64 19.37
CA SER A 102 10.27 -7.95 18.94
C SER A 102 9.75 -6.99 20.01
N GLY A 103 9.49 -5.76 19.60
CA GLY A 103 9.03 -4.69 20.49
C GLY A 103 9.97 -4.30 21.64
N MET A 104 11.25 -4.69 21.61
CA MET A 104 12.18 -4.50 22.74
C MET A 104 12.24 -3.05 23.23
N PHE A 105 12.25 -2.07 22.33
CA PHE A 105 12.27 -0.62 22.61
C PHE A 105 11.01 0.11 22.10
N TYR A 106 9.90 -0.61 21.94
CA TYR A 106 8.63 -0.01 21.55
C TYR A 106 8.24 1.10 22.54
N ASN A 107 7.99 2.32 22.08
CA ASN A 107 7.74 3.50 22.93
C ASN A 107 8.86 3.82 23.96
N ALA A 108 10.09 3.33 23.80
CA ALA A 108 11.23 3.79 24.60
C ALA A 108 11.74 5.13 24.04
N VAL A 109 10.97 6.19 24.26
CA VAL A 109 11.08 7.49 23.58
C VAL A 109 12.48 8.11 23.67
N LEU A 110 13.17 7.97 24.81
CA LEU A 110 14.50 8.53 25.05
C LEU A 110 15.66 7.60 24.67
N PHE A 111 15.40 6.34 24.30
CA PHE A 111 16.46 5.38 24.02
C PHE A 111 17.27 5.79 22.78
N ASN A 112 18.59 5.97 22.96
CA ASN A 112 19.52 6.35 21.91
C ASN A 112 20.95 5.88 22.23
N GLN A 113 21.08 4.64 22.72
CA GLN A 113 22.39 4.05 23.04
C GLN A 113 22.94 3.22 21.88
N ASP A 114 24.28 3.18 21.80
CA ASP A 114 24.96 2.41 20.77
C ASP A 114 24.84 0.91 21.07
N ILE A 115 24.30 0.18 20.12
CA ILE A 115 24.07 -1.28 20.18
C ILE A 115 24.64 -1.95 18.91
N SER A 116 25.55 -1.28 18.22
CA SER A 116 26.19 -1.79 17.00
C SER A 116 26.96 -3.10 17.24
N LEU A 117 27.49 -3.28 18.45
CA LEU A 117 28.27 -4.47 18.86
C LEU A 117 27.42 -5.71 19.18
N TRP A 118 26.10 -5.61 19.18
CA TRP A 118 25.24 -6.76 19.45
C TRP A 118 25.37 -7.84 18.37
N ASN A 119 25.51 -9.10 18.78
CA ASN A 119 25.51 -10.22 17.88
C ASN A 119 24.07 -10.63 17.54
N THR A 120 23.65 -10.29 16.32
CA THR A 120 22.29 -10.54 15.80
C THR A 120 22.19 -11.75 14.87
N GLN A 121 23.24 -12.58 14.75
CA GLN A 121 23.26 -13.71 13.82
C GLN A 121 22.10 -14.71 14.05
N LYS A 122 21.69 -14.93 15.31
CA LYS A 122 20.55 -15.81 15.65
C LYS A 122 19.21 -15.08 15.73
N LEU A 123 19.17 -13.76 15.53
CA LEU A 123 17.95 -12.98 15.64
C LEU A 123 17.01 -13.33 14.48
N ILE A 124 15.79 -13.73 14.80
CA ILE A 124 14.75 -14.10 13.82
C ILE A 124 13.68 -13.01 13.73
N ASN A 125 13.39 -12.33 14.84
CA ASN A 125 12.31 -11.35 14.92
C ASN A 125 12.74 -10.05 15.63
N ALA A 126 12.75 -8.96 14.85
CA ALA A 126 12.97 -7.58 15.29
C ALA A 126 11.75 -6.67 15.00
N SER A 127 10.57 -7.27 14.77
CA SER A 127 9.35 -6.52 14.45
C SER A 127 9.02 -5.53 15.57
N HIS A 128 8.66 -4.30 15.21
CA HIS A 128 8.35 -3.19 16.12
C HIS A 128 9.47 -2.80 17.10
N MET A 129 10.71 -3.25 16.92
CA MET A 129 11.78 -3.11 17.91
C MET A 129 12.00 -1.65 18.35
N PHE A 130 11.98 -0.70 17.43
CA PHE A 130 12.15 0.75 17.69
C PHE A 130 10.90 1.57 17.35
N TYR A 131 9.72 0.94 17.34
CA TYR A 131 8.47 1.65 17.10
C TYR A 131 8.34 2.82 18.09
N ASN A 132 8.22 4.05 17.59
CA ASN A 132 8.11 5.29 18.35
C ASN A 132 9.27 5.53 19.34
N ALA A 133 10.44 4.93 19.11
CA ALA A 133 11.69 5.27 19.80
C ALA A 133 12.25 6.57 19.22
N LYS A 134 11.60 7.70 19.55
CA LYS A 134 11.78 8.99 18.85
C LYS A 134 13.20 9.52 18.83
N SER A 135 14.01 9.19 19.84
CA SER A 135 15.40 9.67 19.96
C SER A 135 16.42 8.77 19.26
N PHE A 136 16.05 7.54 18.90
CA PHE A 136 16.98 6.54 18.39
C PHE A 136 17.55 6.93 17.02
N ASN A 137 18.88 7.02 16.93
CA ASN A 137 19.60 7.32 15.69
C ASN A 137 21.02 6.73 15.69
N LYS A 138 21.18 5.51 16.21
CA LYS A 138 22.49 4.83 16.27
C LYS A 138 22.66 3.88 15.09
N GLY A 139 23.92 3.71 14.67
CA GLY A 139 24.32 2.85 13.57
C GLY A 139 24.01 1.38 13.85
N LEU A 140 23.45 0.69 12.85
CA LEU A 140 23.14 -0.75 12.92
C LEU A 140 23.77 -1.52 11.75
N ASN A 141 24.69 -0.89 11.01
CA ASN A 141 25.33 -1.45 9.82
C ASN A 141 26.18 -2.70 10.09
N GLN A 142 26.58 -2.95 11.34
CA GLN A 142 27.33 -4.14 11.77
C GLN A 142 26.44 -5.34 12.12
N TRP A 143 25.12 -5.16 12.17
CA TRP A 143 24.20 -6.26 12.48
C TRP A 143 24.14 -7.27 11.33
N ASN A 144 24.22 -8.56 11.68
CA ASN A 144 23.89 -9.64 10.76
C ASN A 144 22.37 -9.88 10.79
N VAL A 145 21.68 -9.43 9.75
CA VAL A 145 20.21 -9.55 9.63
C VAL A 145 19.76 -10.67 8.69
N GLU A 146 20.67 -11.55 8.26
CA GLU A 146 20.38 -12.59 7.24
C GLU A 146 19.27 -13.56 7.65
N ASN A 147 19.02 -13.69 8.96
CA ASN A 147 18.02 -14.61 9.51
C ASN A 147 16.70 -13.93 9.87
N LEU A 148 16.59 -12.60 9.73
CA LEU A 148 15.32 -11.93 9.88
C LEU A 148 14.35 -12.36 8.77
N ARG A 149 13.08 -12.53 9.15
CA ARG A 149 11.97 -12.74 8.19
C ARG A 149 11.04 -11.54 8.09
N SER A 150 11.02 -10.69 9.12
CA SER A 150 10.16 -9.50 9.22
C SER A 150 10.87 -8.36 9.94
N THR A 151 10.77 -7.16 9.35
CA THR A 151 11.11 -5.86 9.95
C THR A 151 9.86 -4.98 10.09
N LEU A 152 8.68 -5.61 10.17
CA LEU A 152 7.39 -4.95 10.33
C LEU A 152 7.47 -3.82 11.37
N SER A 153 7.20 -2.58 10.93
CA SER A 153 7.17 -1.38 11.76
C SER A 153 8.43 -1.16 12.63
N MET A 154 9.60 -1.70 12.23
CA MET A 154 10.80 -1.70 13.08
C MET A 154 11.22 -0.29 13.51
N PHE A 155 11.18 0.70 12.61
CA PHE A 155 11.50 2.11 12.88
C PHE A 155 10.31 3.03 12.68
N GLU A 156 9.08 2.50 12.77
CA GLU A 156 7.89 3.31 12.58
C GLU A 156 7.81 4.41 13.66
N ASN A 157 7.60 5.66 13.26
CA ASN A 157 7.61 6.86 14.10
C ASN A 157 8.93 7.10 14.88
N ALA A 158 10.04 6.46 14.49
CA ALA A 158 11.37 6.80 14.97
C ALA A 158 11.86 8.10 14.30
N VAL A 159 11.29 9.25 14.70
CA VAL A 159 11.44 10.53 13.99
C VAL A 159 12.88 11.04 13.86
N SER A 160 13.80 10.59 14.72
CA SER A 160 15.22 10.95 14.63
C SER A 160 16.05 10.00 13.79
N PHE A 161 15.52 8.82 13.44
CA PHE A 161 16.26 7.75 12.81
C PHE A 161 16.71 8.13 11.38
N ASN A 162 18.00 8.08 11.15
CA ASN A 162 18.66 8.31 9.87
C ASN A 162 20.03 7.59 9.84
N ALA A 163 20.11 6.41 10.46
CA ALA A 163 21.33 5.63 10.52
C ALA A 163 21.50 4.77 9.25
N ASP A 164 22.75 4.49 8.90
CA ASP A 164 23.07 3.69 7.71
C ASP A 164 22.74 2.21 7.90
N LEU A 165 22.12 1.62 6.88
CA LEU A 165 21.69 0.22 6.80
C LEU A 165 22.14 -0.45 5.50
N SER A 166 23.04 0.18 4.73
CA SER A 166 23.43 -0.29 3.38
C SER A 166 24.00 -1.70 3.35
N ASN A 167 24.62 -2.15 4.45
CA ASN A 167 25.29 -3.45 4.55
C ASN A 167 24.37 -4.60 5.00
N TRP A 168 23.08 -4.32 5.21
CA TRP A 168 22.14 -5.34 5.64
C TRP A 168 21.88 -6.35 4.51
N ASN A 169 22.20 -7.62 4.77
CA ASN A 169 21.77 -8.72 3.90
C ASN A 169 20.30 -9.05 4.15
N VAL A 170 19.41 -8.45 3.35
CA VAL A 170 17.95 -8.62 3.46
C VAL A 170 17.38 -9.72 2.55
N GLU A 171 18.22 -10.59 1.98
CA GLU A 171 17.78 -11.59 0.97
C GLU A 171 16.65 -12.49 1.47
N LYS A 172 16.59 -12.81 2.78
CA LYS A 172 15.53 -13.65 3.38
C LYS A 172 14.34 -12.86 3.96
N LEU A 173 14.35 -11.54 3.88
CA LEU A 173 13.30 -10.70 4.44
C LEU A 173 12.02 -10.82 3.59
N GLU A 174 10.89 -11.15 4.22
CA GLU A 174 9.61 -11.29 3.52
C GLU A 174 8.69 -10.08 3.72
N ILE A 175 8.82 -9.39 4.85
CA ILE A 175 7.94 -8.29 5.27
C ILE A 175 8.78 -7.10 5.73
N ALA A 176 8.62 -5.97 5.04
CA ALA A 176 9.17 -4.66 5.41
C ALA A 176 8.07 -3.59 5.56
N SER A 177 6.82 -4.02 5.74
CA SER A 177 5.68 -3.12 5.87
C SER A 177 5.90 -2.14 7.02
N PHE A 178 5.55 -0.87 6.81
CA PHE A 178 5.70 0.21 7.79
C PHE A 178 7.13 0.44 8.34
N MET A 179 8.16 -0.22 7.81
CA MET A 179 9.50 -0.25 8.43
C MET A 179 10.04 1.14 8.76
N PHE A 180 9.87 2.12 7.85
CA PHE A 180 10.28 3.52 8.03
C PHE A 180 9.08 4.49 8.03
N SER A 181 7.86 3.99 8.27
CA SER A 181 6.65 4.81 8.36
C SER A 181 6.83 5.92 9.41
N GLY A 182 6.67 7.19 9.05
CA GLY A 182 6.85 8.32 9.97
C GLY A 182 8.29 8.58 10.43
N ALA A 183 9.30 7.88 9.89
CA ALA A 183 10.72 8.19 10.12
C ALA A 183 11.13 9.43 9.31
N VAL A 184 10.64 10.61 9.74
CA VAL A 184 10.69 11.87 8.98
C VAL A 184 12.10 12.35 8.60
N LYS A 185 13.15 11.89 9.28
CA LYS A 185 14.54 12.22 8.96
C LYS A 185 15.25 11.18 8.09
N PHE A 186 14.67 9.99 7.91
CA PHE A 186 15.32 8.89 7.22
C PHE A 186 15.56 9.23 5.74
N ASN A 187 16.82 9.19 5.32
CA ASN A 187 17.24 9.46 3.95
C ASN A 187 18.58 8.76 3.69
N LYS A 188 18.60 7.43 3.82
CA LYS A 188 19.80 6.60 3.58
C LYS A 188 19.64 5.73 2.36
N ASN A 189 20.79 5.44 1.74
CA ASN A 189 20.88 4.62 0.53
C ASN A 189 20.57 3.15 0.86
N LEU A 190 19.69 2.55 0.06
CA LEU A 190 19.27 1.14 0.15
C LEU A 190 19.47 0.40 -1.18
N ASP A 191 20.24 0.93 -2.13
CA ASP A 191 20.49 0.32 -3.45
C ASP A 191 21.10 -1.10 -3.36
N ASN A 192 21.95 -1.34 -2.37
CA ASN A 192 22.59 -2.64 -2.15
C ASN A 192 21.66 -3.71 -1.56
N TRP A 193 20.43 -3.36 -1.20
CA TRP A 193 19.48 -4.33 -0.65
C TRP A 193 18.98 -5.28 -1.74
N LYS A 194 19.32 -6.55 -1.59
CA LYS A 194 18.82 -7.63 -2.43
C LYS A 194 17.47 -8.13 -1.91
N THR A 195 16.39 -7.59 -2.46
CA THR A 195 15.01 -7.80 -1.97
C THR A 195 14.30 -9.00 -2.59
N TYR A 196 15.03 -10.07 -2.95
CA TYR A 196 14.48 -11.21 -3.71
C TYR A 196 13.28 -11.89 -3.05
N ASN A 197 13.24 -12.04 -1.72
CA ASN A 197 12.11 -12.68 -1.04
C ASN A 197 11.09 -11.70 -0.46
N LEU A 198 11.25 -10.40 -0.71
CA LEU A 198 10.39 -9.38 -0.13
C LEU A 198 9.01 -9.42 -0.80
N LYS A 199 7.97 -9.68 -0.02
CA LYS A 199 6.58 -9.83 -0.50
C LYS A 199 5.73 -8.61 -0.19
N ASN A 200 6.00 -7.92 0.92
CA ASN A 200 5.17 -6.83 1.41
C ASN A 200 6.02 -5.62 1.83
N THR A 201 5.86 -4.52 1.10
CA THR A 201 6.45 -3.20 1.35
C THR A 201 5.38 -2.13 1.61
N SER A 202 4.14 -2.54 1.90
CA SER A 202 3.05 -1.64 2.21
C SER A 202 3.46 -0.62 3.28
N HIS A 203 3.25 0.66 3.01
CA HIS A 203 3.58 1.76 3.92
C HIS A 203 5.06 1.87 4.33
N MET A 204 6.00 1.19 3.65
CA MET A 204 7.41 1.14 4.07
C MET A 204 8.03 2.53 4.29
N PHE A 205 7.72 3.51 3.44
CA PHE A 205 8.15 4.92 3.55
C PHE A 205 6.98 5.89 3.73
N TYR A 206 5.85 5.42 4.27
CA TYR A 206 4.69 6.26 4.55
C TYR A 206 5.09 7.43 5.45
N LYS A 207 4.83 8.68 5.07
CA LYS A 207 5.24 9.89 5.82
C LYS A 207 6.76 9.99 6.10
N ALA A 208 7.62 9.29 5.36
CA ALA A 208 9.06 9.48 5.41
C ALA A 208 9.45 10.72 4.58
N ILE A 209 9.09 11.91 5.09
CA ILE A 209 9.06 13.16 4.31
C ILE A 209 10.38 13.56 3.62
N LYS A 210 11.54 13.14 4.17
CA LYS A 210 12.88 13.44 3.62
C LYS A 210 13.46 12.35 2.72
N TYR A 211 12.82 11.19 2.61
CA TYR A 211 13.39 10.08 1.88
C TYR A 211 13.45 10.38 0.38
N ASN A 212 14.66 10.41 -0.17
CA ASN A 212 14.95 10.56 -1.59
C ASN A 212 16.34 10.00 -1.94
N SER A 213 16.84 9.05 -1.16
CA SER A 213 18.08 8.34 -1.48
C SER A 213 17.78 7.16 -2.37
N LYS A 214 18.80 6.64 -3.06
CA LYS A 214 18.63 5.46 -3.90
C LYS A 214 17.98 4.31 -3.12
N ILE A 215 17.10 3.62 -3.80
CA ILE A 215 16.32 2.49 -3.29
C ILE A 215 16.71 1.23 -4.07
N PHE A 216 16.48 0.06 -3.50
CA PHE A 216 16.67 -1.23 -4.15
C PHE A 216 15.89 -1.36 -5.47
N ASP A 217 16.41 -2.20 -6.37
CA ASP A 217 15.84 -2.44 -7.71
C ASP A 217 15.05 -3.77 -7.82
N PHE A 218 15.29 -4.74 -6.94
CA PHE A 218 14.75 -6.10 -7.06
C PHE A 218 13.32 -6.23 -6.49
N VAL A 219 12.32 -5.74 -7.20
CA VAL A 219 10.91 -5.73 -6.74
C VAL A 219 10.03 -6.86 -7.29
N GLU A 220 10.60 -7.80 -8.05
CA GLU A 220 9.88 -8.82 -8.82
C GLU A 220 8.98 -9.77 -8.02
N ASN A 221 9.21 -9.92 -6.71
CA ASN A 221 8.43 -10.79 -5.82
C ASN A 221 7.49 -10.02 -4.88
N ILE A 222 7.47 -8.68 -4.96
CA ILE A 222 6.60 -7.86 -4.15
C ILE A 222 5.15 -8.03 -4.63
N SER A 223 4.26 -8.40 -3.71
CA SER A 223 2.82 -8.54 -3.93
C SER A 223 2.05 -7.30 -3.47
N TYR A 224 2.53 -6.59 -2.45
CA TYR A 224 1.85 -5.45 -1.84
C TYR A 224 2.83 -4.29 -1.62
N MET A 225 2.50 -3.12 -2.19
CA MET A 225 3.25 -1.87 -2.04
C MET A 225 2.32 -0.66 -1.84
N ASP A 226 1.09 -0.89 -1.38
CA ASP A 226 0.14 0.18 -1.13
C ASP A 226 0.70 1.18 -0.11
N ASN A 227 0.46 2.47 -0.35
CA ASN A 227 0.95 3.58 0.46
C ASN A 227 2.47 3.64 0.67
N MET A 228 3.28 2.86 -0.07
CA MET A 228 4.72 2.74 0.20
C MET A 228 5.42 4.10 0.24
N PHE A 229 5.05 5.05 -0.63
CA PHE A 229 5.58 6.43 -0.63
C PHE A 229 4.52 7.49 -0.33
N ASN A 230 3.38 7.11 0.25
CA ASN A 230 2.33 8.08 0.56
C ASN A 230 2.85 9.08 1.63
N ASN A 231 2.74 10.38 1.36
CA ASN A 231 3.33 11.48 2.12
C ASN A 231 4.87 11.47 2.19
N ALA A 232 5.57 10.74 1.30
CA ALA A 232 7.02 10.86 1.14
C ALA A 232 7.35 12.08 0.26
N VAL A 233 7.17 13.27 0.84
CA VAL A 233 7.22 14.58 0.14
C VAL A 233 8.43 14.75 -0.78
N SER A 234 9.61 14.31 -0.33
CA SER A 234 10.87 14.50 -1.07
C SER A 234 11.16 13.45 -2.13
N PHE A 235 10.42 12.34 -2.19
CA PHE A 235 10.75 11.19 -3.02
C PHE A 235 10.61 11.51 -4.52
N ASP A 236 11.70 11.30 -5.27
CA ASP A 236 11.78 11.50 -6.73
C ASP A 236 12.86 10.59 -7.36
N GLN A 237 13.05 9.38 -6.82
CA GLN A 237 14.02 8.42 -7.38
C GLN A 237 13.50 7.78 -8.66
N ASP A 238 14.41 7.58 -9.63
CA ASP A 238 14.11 6.79 -10.82
C ASP A 238 13.90 5.33 -10.44
N ILE A 239 12.70 4.84 -10.71
CA ILE A 239 12.22 3.49 -10.45
C ILE A 239 11.56 2.92 -11.73
N SER A 240 11.84 3.52 -12.88
CA SER A 240 11.28 3.09 -14.17
C SER A 240 11.66 1.64 -14.50
N ASN A 241 12.81 1.17 -14.03
CA ASN A 241 13.32 -0.19 -14.22
C ASN A 241 12.58 -1.27 -13.39
N TRP A 242 11.71 -0.89 -12.45
CA TRP A 242 11.06 -1.84 -11.56
C TRP A 242 10.14 -2.83 -12.28
N ASN A 243 10.36 -4.13 -12.05
CA ASN A 243 9.45 -5.18 -12.49
C ASN A 243 8.29 -5.37 -11.50
N VAL A 244 7.20 -4.65 -11.72
CA VAL A 244 6.00 -4.67 -10.85
C VAL A 244 4.97 -5.73 -11.24
N GLU A 245 5.32 -6.69 -12.10
CA GLU A 245 4.34 -7.66 -12.65
C GLU A 245 3.63 -8.48 -11.57
N LYS A 246 4.26 -8.79 -10.43
CA LYS A 246 3.61 -9.58 -9.35
C LYS A 246 2.81 -8.74 -8.36
N VAL A 247 2.83 -7.41 -8.47
CA VAL A 247 2.14 -6.51 -7.56
C VAL A 247 0.64 -6.64 -7.74
N LYS A 248 -0.07 -6.83 -6.63
CA LYS A 248 -1.54 -6.95 -6.57
C LYS A 248 -2.19 -5.69 -6.01
N ASP A 249 -1.55 -5.04 -5.04
CA ASP A 249 -2.04 -3.79 -4.42
C ASP A 249 -0.98 -2.70 -4.52
N MET A 250 -1.33 -1.64 -5.25
CA MET A 250 -0.55 -0.41 -5.44
C MET A 250 -1.37 0.82 -5.03
N SER A 251 -2.42 0.63 -4.22
CA SER A 251 -3.28 1.73 -3.78
C SER A 251 -2.46 2.80 -3.09
N TYR A 252 -2.73 4.04 -3.46
CA TYR A 252 -2.11 5.21 -2.86
C TYR A 252 -0.58 5.28 -2.89
N LEU A 253 0.10 4.51 -3.74
CA LEU A 253 1.57 4.37 -3.75
C LEU A 253 2.31 5.71 -3.60
N PHE A 254 1.92 6.73 -4.38
CA PHE A 254 2.52 8.07 -4.38
C PHE A 254 1.60 9.20 -3.86
N ALA A 255 0.57 8.88 -3.07
CA ALA A 255 -0.34 9.93 -2.57
C ALA A 255 0.44 10.99 -1.80
N ASN A 256 0.29 12.27 -2.14
CA ASN A 256 1.02 13.37 -1.47
C ASN A 256 2.56 13.28 -1.55
N ALA A 257 3.13 12.46 -2.44
CA ALA A 257 4.55 12.48 -2.80
C ALA A 257 4.81 13.59 -3.83
N ILE A 258 4.67 14.84 -3.40
CA ILE A 258 4.54 16.01 -4.31
C ILE A 258 5.74 16.26 -5.23
N ASN A 259 6.92 15.72 -4.90
CA ASN A 259 8.13 15.88 -5.73
C ASN A 259 8.32 14.77 -6.76
N PHE A 260 7.57 13.66 -6.69
CA PHE A 260 7.73 12.54 -7.60
C PHE A 260 7.25 12.92 -9.02
N LYS A 261 8.18 12.95 -9.97
CA LYS A 261 7.94 13.37 -11.38
C LYS A 261 8.47 12.38 -12.41
N ARG A 262 8.84 11.16 -11.98
CA ARG A 262 9.45 10.16 -12.86
C ARG A 262 8.41 9.49 -13.75
N ASP A 263 8.85 9.16 -14.96
CA ASP A 263 8.06 8.38 -15.90
C ASP A 263 8.12 6.90 -15.51
N ILE A 264 6.95 6.33 -15.20
CA ILE A 264 6.74 4.92 -14.87
C ILE A 264 5.77 4.27 -15.85
N SER A 265 5.58 4.88 -17.03
CA SER A 265 4.69 4.39 -18.08
C SER A 265 5.17 3.07 -18.70
N ASN A 266 6.36 2.59 -18.39
CA ASN A 266 6.83 1.29 -18.84
C ASN A 266 6.45 0.12 -17.91
N TRP A 267 5.88 0.39 -16.72
CA TRP A 267 5.51 -0.65 -15.77
C TRP A 267 4.41 -1.59 -16.29
N ASN A 268 4.62 -2.91 -16.12
CA ASN A 268 3.62 -3.95 -16.41
C ASN A 268 2.67 -4.12 -15.22
N VAL A 269 1.48 -3.52 -15.32
CA VAL A 269 0.49 -3.45 -14.24
C VAL A 269 -0.67 -4.45 -14.36
N LYS A 270 -0.58 -5.45 -15.24
CA LYS A 270 -1.70 -6.36 -15.58
C LYS A 270 -2.27 -7.14 -14.39
N ASN A 271 -1.47 -7.38 -13.36
CA ASN A 271 -1.86 -8.15 -12.18
C ASN A 271 -2.29 -7.27 -10.98
N ILE A 272 -2.30 -5.95 -11.14
CA ILE A 272 -2.77 -5.02 -10.11
C ILE A 272 -4.29 -5.13 -10.01
N ILE A 273 -4.77 -5.57 -8.85
CA ILE A 273 -6.20 -5.75 -8.55
C ILE A 273 -6.76 -4.50 -7.86
N LYS A 274 -5.91 -3.78 -7.12
CA LYS A 274 -6.29 -2.61 -6.32
C LYS A 274 -5.22 -1.52 -6.46
N GLY A 275 -5.63 -0.30 -6.79
CA GLY A 275 -4.70 0.79 -7.09
C GLY A 275 -4.09 0.74 -8.49
N GLY A 276 -2.97 1.45 -8.68
CA GLY A 276 -2.28 1.60 -9.96
C GLY A 276 -1.85 3.06 -10.16
N PHE A 277 -2.71 3.86 -10.79
CA PHE A 277 -2.47 5.29 -11.03
C PHE A 277 -3.44 6.22 -10.30
N ASP A 278 -4.11 5.73 -9.24
CA ASP A 278 -5.06 6.47 -8.40
C ASP A 278 -4.58 7.86 -7.97
N ASN A 279 -3.27 8.14 -8.02
CA ASN A 279 -2.66 9.43 -7.65
C ASN A 279 -1.81 10.13 -8.72
N LEU A 280 -1.72 9.66 -9.98
CA LEU A 280 -1.23 10.55 -11.06
C LEU A 280 -2.11 11.81 -11.17
N PHE A 281 -3.34 11.72 -10.68
CA PHE A 281 -4.34 12.79 -10.71
C PHE A 281 -4.42 13.64 -9.44
N LEU A 282 -3.63 13.34 -8.39
CA LEU A 282 -3.72 14.04 -7.10
C LEU A 282 -2.53 14.96 -6.76
N ASN A 283 -1.41 14.88 -7.49
CA ASN A 283 -0.29 15.80 -7.28
C ASN A 283 -0.42 17.05 -8.15
N THR A 284 -1.16 18.00 -7.59
CA THR A 284 -1.22 19.41 -7.97
C THR A 284 0.17 20.07 -7.91
N ILE A 285 0.93 20.11 -9.01
CA ILE A 285 2.20 20.86 -9.07
C ILE A 285 1.93 22.37 -9.21
N ASN A 286 2.43 23.17 -8.27
CA ASN A 286 2.70 24.59 -8.48
C ASN A 286 3.73 24.74 -9.60
N VAL A 287 3.36 25.32 -10.73
CA VAL A 287 4.32 25.72 -11.77
C VAL A 287 4.54 27.22 -11.62
N LYS A 288 5.75 27.58 -11.16
CA LYS A 288 6.33 28.88 -11.52
C LYS A 288 6.46 28.91 -13.04
N LYS A 289 5.77 29.88 -13.63
CA LYS A 289 5.77 30.31 -15.02
C LYS A 289 7.19 30.28 -15.62
N TYR A 290 7.46 29.31 -16.50
CA TYR A 290 8.46 29.38 -17.57
C TYR A 290 7.72 28.90 -18.82
N GLY A 291 7.45 29.75 -19.82
CA GLY A 291 8.47 30.36 -20.65
C GLY A 291 8.40 29.63 -22.00
N LYS A 292 7.66 30.22 -22.95
CA LYS A 292 7.47 29.87 -24.36
C LYS A 292 8.38 28.75 -24.92
N HIS A 293 7.89 27.53 -24.99
CA HIS A 293 8.30 26.58 -26.03
C HIS A 293 7.06 25.84 -26.54
N LYS A 294 6.74 26.06 -27.82
CA LYS A 294 5.81 25.22 -28.59
C LYS A 294 6.54 23.92 -28.86
N GLU A 295 6.30 22.90 -28.03
CA GLU A 295 6.60 21.52 -28.41
C GLU A 295 5.36 20.90 -29.06
N SER A 296 5.60 20.20 -30.15
CA SER A 296 4.65 19.54 -31.04
C SER A 296 3.61 18.71 -30.28
N LEU A 297 2.32 19.06 -30.43
CA LEU A 297 1.18 18.25 -30.00
C LEU A 297 1.13 16.93 -30.80
N TYR A 298 1.78 15.90 -30.29
CA TYR A 298 1.40 14.53 -30.62
C TYR A 298 0.09 14.21 -29.88
N PHE A 299 -0.89 13.68 -30.60
CA PHE A 299 -2.17 13.22 -30.04
C PHE A 299 -1.91 12.20 -28.92
N LYS A 300 -1.93 12.65 -27.66
CA LYS A 300 -1.78 11.78 -26.49
C LYS A 300 -3.11 11.07 -26.23
N VAL A 301 -3.05 9.75 -26.17
CA VAL A 301 -4.15 8.82 -25.87
C VAL A 301 -4.16 8.61 -24.35
N PHE A 302 -5.32 8.75 -23.70
CA PHE A 302 -5.44 8.33 -22.30
C PHE A 302 -5.55 6.80 -22.24
N VAL A 303 -4.64 6.15 -21.51
CA VAL A 303 -4.57 4.69 -21.42
C VAL A 303 -4.85 4.28 -19.96
N PRO A 304 -6.12 4.11 -19.56
CA PRO A 304 -6.43 3.60 -18.22
C PRO A 304 -5.91 2.17 -18.12
N ARG A 305 -4.96 1.93 -17.21
CA ARG A 305 -4.29 0.62 -17.11
C ARG A 305 -4.95 -0.32 -16.12
N THR A 306 -5.84 0.21 -15.29
CA THR A 306 -6.64 -0.52 -14.31
C THR A 306 -8.10 -0.11 -14.39
N ASN A 307 -9.00 -0.94 -13.85
CA ASN A 307 -10.41 -0.56 -13.71
C ASN A 307 -10.59 0.67 -12.82
N THR A 308 -9.66 0.92 -11.89
CA THR A 308 -9.70 2.11 -11.03
C THR A 308 -9.37 3.36 -11.83
N ASP A 309 -8.31 3.34 -12.66
CA ASP A 309 -7.95 4.47 -13.53
C ASP A 309 -9.07 4.80 -14.50
N PHE A 310 -9.71 3.77 -15.06
CA PHE A 310 -10.88 3.92 -15.93
C PHE A 310 -12.03 4.62 -15.21
N ASN A 311 -12.36 4.17 -13.99
CA ASN A 311 -13.42 4.79 -13.19
C ASN A 311 -13.06 6.24 -12.79
N ILE A 312 -11.81 6.52 -12.42
CA ILE A 312 -11.35 7.88 -12.10
C ILE A 312 -11.43 8.78 -13.32
N GLY A 313 -10.98 8.29 -14.49
CA GLY A 313 -11.12 8.98 -15.76
C GLY A 313 -12.58 9.34 -16.05
N LEU A 314 -13.52 8.41 -15.80
CA LEU A 314 -14.94 8.66 -15.99
C LEU A 314 -15.49 9.70 -15.00
N LEU A 315 -15.09 9.63 -13.71
CA LEU A 315 -15.45 10.65 -12.73
C LEU A 315 -14.97 12.04 -13.15
N TYR A 316 -13.78 12.12 -13.75
CA TYR A 316 -13.23 13.36 -14.28
C TYR A 316 -14.02 13.86 -15.48
N TYR A 317 -14.21 13.00 -16.49
CA TYR A 317 -14.92 13.29 -17.72
C TYR A 317 -16.34 13.80 -17.44
N PHE A 318 -17.04 13.20 -16.47
CA PHE A 318 -18.39 13.62 -16.07
C PHE A 318 -18.43 14.75 -15.04
N HIS A 319 -17.29 15.30 -14.62
CA HIS A 319 -17.17 16.32 -13.58
C HIS A 319 -17.83 15.92 -12.24
N GLU A 320 -17.86 14.63 -11.92
CA GLU A 320 -18.43 14.08 -10.69
C GLU A 320 -17.59 14.37 -9.44
N LYS A 321 -16.34 14.82 -9.65
CA LYS A 321 -15.44 15.25 -8.58
C LYS A 321 -14.68 16.49 -9.02
N ASN A 322 -14.45 17.41 -8.08
CA ASN A 322 -13.54 18.54 -8.24
C ASN A 322 -12.09 18.05 -8.25
N ILE A 323 -11.66 17.53 -9.40
CA ILE A 323 -10.29 17.11 -9.66
C ILE A 323 -9.65 18.20 -10.54
N ILE A 324 -8.49 18.71 -10.15
CA ILE A 324 -7.77 19.73 -10.92
C ILE A 324 -6.60 19.06 -11.64
N LEU A 325 -6.68 18.95 -12.97
CA LEU A 325 -5.57 18.48 -13.81
C LEU A 325 -4.73 19.68 -14.24
N LYS A 326 -3.45 19.70 -13.83
CA LYS A 326 -2.52 20.79 -14.15
C LYS A 326 -1.65 20.53 -15.38
N ASN A 327 -1.66 19.30 -15.90
CA ASN A 327 -1.04 18.97 -17.17
C ASN A 327 -2.10 19.12 -18.28
N ILE A 328 -1.92 20.12 -19.14
CA ILE A 328 -2.84 20.46 -20.25
C ILE A 328 -3.06 19.24 -21.16
N ASP A 329 -2.01 18.46 -21.43
CA ASP A 329 -2.13 17.32 -22.33
C ASP A 329 -2.93 16.17 -21.70
N MET A 330 -2.73 15.90 -20.42
CA MET A 330 -3.47 14.86 -19.69
C MET A 330 -4.93 15.26 -19.48
N HIS A 331 -5.18 16.54 -19.22
CA HIS A 331 -6.52 17.10 -19.15
C HIS A 331 -7.27 16.90 -20.47
N ASN A 332 -6.65 17.30 -21.58
CA ASN A 332 -7.25 17.14 -22.90
C ASN A 332 -7.45 15.66 -23.27
N ALA A 333 -6.49 14.78 -22.93
CA ALA A 333 -6.59 13.35 -23.20
C ALA A 333 -7.71 12.65 -22.40
N ILE A 334 -7.98 13.10 -21.16
CA ILE A 334 -9.08 12.55 -20.36
C ILE A 334 -10.43 13.12 -20.80
N MET A 335 -10.50 14.41 -21.13
CA MET A 335 -11.74 15.02 -21.63
C MET A 335 -12.17 14.45 -22.98
N ASP A 336 -11.22 14.02 -23.82
CA ASP A 336 -11.52 13.36 -25.09
C ASP A 336 -11.67 11.85 -24.91
N ILE A 337 -12.83 11.43 -24.40
CA ILE A 337 -13.18 10.02 -24.16
C ILE A 337 -13.09 9.14 -25.41
N THR A 338 -13.23 9.74 -26.59
CA THR A 338 -13.13 9.06 -27.88
C THR A 338 -11.70 8.58 -28.17
N LYS A 339 -10.68 9.13 -27.49
CA LYS A 339 -9.27 8.73 -27.67
C LYS A 339 -8.75 7.79 -26.61
N TRP A 340 -9.61 7.25 -25.75
CA TRP A 340 -9.14 6.35 -24.70
C TRP A 340 -8.75 4.99 -25.25
N ASN A 341 -7.61 4.47 -24.78
CA ASN A 341 -7.23 3.08 -25.03
C ASN A 341 -7.63 2.21 -23.85
N THR A 342 -8.74 1.49 -24.00
CA THR A 342 -9.33 0.64 -22.96
C THR A 342 -8.81 -0.80 -22.97
N SER A 343 -7.74 -1.12 -23.70
CA SER A 343 -7.25 -2.50 -23.88
C SER A 343 -6.91 -3.23 -22.58
N TYR A 344 -6.67 -2.52 -21.48
CA TYR A 344 -6.34 -3.11 -20.17
C TYR A 344 -7.56 -3.32 -19.26
N ILE A 345 -8.75 -2.87 -19.67
CA ILE A 345 -9.92 -2.82 -18.79
C ILE A 345 -10.64 -4.16 -18.78
N THR A 346 -10.94 -4.66 -17.57
CA THR A 346 -11.62 -5.95 -17.36
C THR A 346 -13.02 -5.79 -16.77
N ASN A 347 -13.35 -4.63 -16.20
CA ASN A 347 -14.63 -4.34 -15.57
C ASN A 347 -15.13 -2.94 -15.95
N MET A 348 -16.25 -2.89 -16.67
CA MET A 348 -16.98 -1.68 -17.06
C MET A 348 -18.35 -1.58 -16.38
N GLU A 349 -18.52 -2.24 -15.23
CA GLU A 349 -19.76 -2.22 -14.46
C GLU A 349 -20.19 -0.80 -14.11
N SER A 350 -21.40 -0.44 -14.52
CA SER A 350 -21.99 0.87 -14.27
C SER A 350 -21.11 2.05 -14.71
N ALA A 351 -20.28 1.86 -15.75
CA ALA A 351 -19.36 2.87 -16.26
C ALA A 351 -20.06 4.17 -16.70
N PHE A 352 -21.26 4.06 -17.25
CA PHE A 352 -22.09 5.19 -17.71
C PHE A 352 -23.47 5.21 -17.04
N ASN A 353 -23.70 4.41 -16.00
CA ASN A 353 -25.00 4.35 -15.30
C ASN A 353 -25.47 5.75 -14.84
N SER A 354 -26.61 6.22 -15.35
CA SER A 354 -27.08 7.57 -15.08
C SER A 354 -27.60 7.81 -13.67
N LEU A 355 -27.85 6.74 -12.91
CA LEU A 355 -28.11 6.86 -11.47
C LEU A 355 -26.90 7.38 -10.68
N LYS A 356 -25.69 7.30 -11.25
CA LYS A 356 -24.47 7.82 -10.61
C LYS A 356 -24.29 9.32 -10.80
N HIS A 357 -24.70 9.87 -11.95
CA HIS A 357 -24.59 11.29 -12.26
C HIS A 357 -25.49 11.72 -13.43
N PRO A 358 -26.17 12.88 -13.35
CA PRO A 358 -27.11 13.33 -14.39
C PRO A 358 -26.47 13.49 -15.78
N ALA A 359 -25.22 13.93 -15.88
CA ALA A 359 -24.53 14.10 -17.18
C ALA A 359 -24.37 12.79 -17.96
N ARG A 360 -24.45 11.64 -17.28
CA ARG A 360 -24.40 10.32 -17.94
C ARG A 360 -25.70 9.93 -18.63
N ALA A 361 -26.83 10.53 -18.26
CA ALA A 361 -28.11 10.31 -18.95
C ALA A 361 -28.06 10.85 -20.40
N THR A 362 -27.30 11.92 -20.60
CA THR A 362 -27.10 12.61 -21.88
C THR A 362 -25.88 12.14 -22.65
N PHE A 363 -25.10 11.19 -22.12
CA PHE A 363 -23.87 10.71 -22.75
C PHE A 363 -24.14 10.06 -24.12
N ASN A 364 -23.42 10.51 -25.15
CA ASN A 364 -23.55 9.96 -26.50
C ASN A 364 -22.27 10.13 -27.35
N GLU A 365 -21.08 10.19 -26.74
CA GLU A 365 -19.82 10.29 -27.49
C GLU A 365 -19.44 8.96 -28.17
N ASP A 366 -18.81 9.04 -29.35
CA ASP A 366 -18.36 7.87 -30.10
C ASP A 366 -17.21 7.14 -29.36
N ILE A 367 -17.52 5.93 -28.90
CA ILE A 367 -16.60 5.00 -28.24
C ILE A 367 -16.44 3.69 -29.03
N SER A 368 -16.78 3.70 -30.32
CA SER A 368 -16.71 2.53 -31.19
C SER A 368 -15.30 1.95 -31.34
N ASN A 369 -14.28 2.78 -31.09
CA ASN A 369 -12.86 2.43 -31.17
C ASN A 369 -12.28 1.82 -29.89
N TRP A 370 -13.06 1.75 -28.80
CA TRP A 370 -12.60 1.15 -27.55
C TRP A 370 -12.31 -0.34 -27.73
N ASN A 371 -11.13 -0.77 -27.27
CA ASN A 371 -10.82 -2.19 -27.17
C ASN A 371 -11.43 -2.76 -25.89
N VAL A 372 -12.40 -3.67 -26.04
CA VAL A 372 -13.10 -4.32 -24.92
C VAL A 372 -12.83 -5.83 -24.84
N GLU A 373 -11.82 -6.34 -25.55
CA GLU A 373 -11.55 -7.77 -25.63
C GLU A 373 -11.27 -8.41 -24.26
N ASN A 374 -10.72 -7.64 -23.31
CA ASN A 374 -10.38 -8.11 -21.97
C ASN A 374 -11.52 -7.91 -20.95
N VAL A 375 -12.63 -7.28 -21.35
CA VAL A 375 -13.74 -6.99 -20.45
C VAL A 375 -14.52 -8.25 -20.10
N VAL A 376 -14.67 -8.50 -18.80
CA VAL A 376 -15.41 -9.64 -18.24
C VAL A 376 -16.78 -9.22 -17.69
N ASN A 377 -16.90 -7.98 -17.22
CA ASN A 377 -18.12 -7.45 -16.58
C ASN A 377 -18.57 -6.14 -17.21
N MET A 378 -19.81 -6.11 -17.72
CA MET A 378 -20.50 -4.95 -18.30
C MET A 378 -21.89 -4.73 -17.66
N GLU A 379 -22.13 -5.24 -16.44
CA GLU A 379 -23.42 -5.03 -15.77
C GLU A 379 -23.73 -3.53 -15.64
N ARG A 380 -24.95 -3.14 -16.01
CA ARG A 380 -25.47 -1.77 -15.91
C ARG A 380 -24.61 -0.71 -16.60
N MET A 381 -23.73 -1.10 -17.54
CA MET A 381 -22.77 -0.19 -18.16
C MET A 381 -23.44 1.10 -18.67
N PHE A 382 -24.56 0.99 -19.40
CA PHE A 382 -25.37 2.09 -19.93
C PHE A 382 -26.78 2.15 -19.31
N PHE A 383 -26.90 1.78 -18.04
CA PHE A 383 -28.20 1.78 -17.36
C PHE A 383 -28.76 3.21 -17.31
N ASN A 384 -29.98 3.39 -17.84
CA ASN A 384 -30.71 4.65 -17.87
C ASN A 384 -29.99 5.78 -18.65
N CYS A 385 -29.16 5.43 -19.64
CA CYS A 385 -28.54 6.37 -20.59
C CYS A 385 -29.50 6.69 -21.74
N ALA A 386 -30.47 7.58 -21.50
CA ALA A 386 -31.57 7.85 -22.43
C ALA A 386 -31.12 8.27 -23.85
N ASN A 387 -29.97 8.94 -23.97
CA ASN A 387 -29.46 9.50 -25.23
C ASN A 387 -28.35 8.68 -25.91
N PHE A 388 -27.90 7.57 -25.31
CA PHE A 388 -26.83 6.78 -25.91
C PHE A 388 -27.34 6.00 -27.13
N ASN A 389 -26.72 6.18 -28.30
CA ASN A 389 -27.10 5.54 -29.56
C ASN A 389 -25.92 5.17 -30.49
N GLN A 390 -24.70 5.13 -29.96
CA GLN A 390 -23.48 4.89 -30.75
C GLN A 390 -23.36 3.44 -31.26
N ASP A 391 -22.68 3.29 -32.40
CA ASP A 391 -22.39 1.98 -33.00
C ASP A 391 -21.22 1.29 -32.31
N ILE A 392 -21.52 0.26 -31.51
CA ILE A 392 -20.54 -0.59 -30.82
C ILE A 392 -20.41 -1.98 -31.46
N SER A 393 -20.83 -2.15 -32.71
CA SER A 393 -20.82 -3.45 -33.40
C SER A 393 -19.43 -4.06 -33.58
N LYS A 394 -18.38 -3.23 -33.50
CA LYS A 394 -16.97 -3.63 -33.65
C LYS A 394 -16.35 -4.21 -32.37
N TRP A 395 -17.05 -4.13 -31.25
CA TRP A 395 -16.55 -4.61 -29.97
C TRP A 395 -16.46 -6.14 -29.92
N ASN A 396 -15.29 -6.66 -29.55
CA ASN A 396 -15.12 -8.08 -29.26
C ASN A 396 -15.63 -8.39 -27.85
N LEU A 397 -16.76 -9.10 -27.75
CA LEU A 397 -17.43 -9.40 -26.49
C LEU A 397 -17.14 -10.83 -25.99
N ASP A 398 -16.11 -11.51 -26.50
CA ASP A 398 -15.92 -12.93 -26.25
C ASP A 398 -15.65 -13.30 -24.79
N ASN A 399 -14.99 -12.42 -24.05
CA ASN A 399 -14.68 -12.61 -22.64
C ASN A 399 -15.75 -12.08 -21.68
N VAL A 400 -16.80 -11.41 -22.19
CA VAL A 400 -17.84 -10.80 -21.35
C VAL A 400 -18.75 -11.88 -20.77
N LYS A 401 -18.77 -11.99 -19.44
CA LYS A 401 -19.55 -12.99 -18.69
C LYS A 401 -20.76 -12.39 -17.96
N LYS A 402 -20.75 -11.09 -17.67
CA LYS A 402 -21.82 -10.41 -16.93
C LYS A 402 -22.34 -9.20 -17.70
N THR A 403 -23.63 -9.19 -18.04
CA THR A 403 -24.27 -8.14 -18.87
C THR A 403 -25.60 -7.62 -18.28
N LYS A 404 -25.82 -7.83 -16.98
CA LYS A 404 -27.06 -7.49 -16.27
C LYS A 404 -27.46 -6.06 -16.48
N TYR A 405 -28.63 -5.85 -17.10
CA TYR A 405 -29.18 -4.52 -17.36
C TYR A 405 -28.22 -3.59 -18.11
N MET A 406 -27.33 -4.13 -18.95
CA MET A 406 -26.28 -3.36 -19.62
C MET A 406 -26.84 -2.13 -20.38
N ILE A 407 -28.01 -2.24 -21.03
CA ILE A 407 -28.62 -1.18 -21.88
C ILE A 407 -30.09 -0.90 -21.45
N THR A 408 -30.47 -1.17 -20.20
CA THR A 408 -31.86 -0.97 -19.77
C THR A 408 -32.19 0.53 -19.65
N HIS A 409 -33.34 0.97 -20.17
CA HIS A 409 -33.80 2.38 -20.21
C HIS A 409 -32.91 3.33 -21.04
N ALA A 410 -32.19 2.84 -22.05
CA ALA A 410 -31.56 3.67 -23.07
C ALA A 410 -32.52 3.85 -24.27
N GLU A 411 -33.33 4.91 -24.23
CA GLU A 411 -34.49 5.09 -25.12
C GLU A 411 -34.12 5.37 -26.60
N SER A 412 -32.96 6.00 -26.84
CA SER A 412 -32.48 6.39 -28.17
C SER A 412 -31.60 5.35 -28.88
N PHE A 413 -31.27 4.22 -28.22
CA PHE A 413 -30.40 3.20 -28.80
C PHE A 413 -31.12 2.51 -29.97
N ASP A 414 -30.90 2.99 -31.19
CA ASP A 414 -31.65 2.54 -32.35
C ASP A 414 -31.26 1.11 -32.74
N LEU A 415 -32.26 0.31 -33.06
CA LEU A 415 -32.22 -1.16 -33.15
C LEU A 415 -31.49 -1.69 -34.41
N ASN A 416 -30.59 -0.91 -35.01
CA ASN A 416 -29.85 -1.24 -36.23
C ASN A 416 -28.40 -1.72 -35.94
N ILE A 417 -28.14 -2.37 -34.80
CA ILE A 417 -26.89 -3.09 -34.55
C ILE A 417 -27.05 -4.60 -34.82
N ASN A 418 -26.04 -5.13 -35.51
CA ASN A 418 -25.78 -6.48 -35.99
C ASN A 418 -26.10 -7.61 -34.97
N THR A 419 -26.62 -8.71 -35.50
CA THR A 419 -27.22 -9.88 -34.84
C THR A 419 -26.33 -10.56 -33.78
N ASN A 420 -25.00 -10.42 -33.85
CA ASN A 420 -24.04 -11.09 -32.97
C ASN A 420 -23.93 -10.51 -31.55
N VAL A 421 -23.87 -9.18 -31.39
CA VAL A 421 -23.90 -8.52 -30.06
C VAL A 421 -25.27 -8.75 -29.38
N LYS A 422 -26.33 -8.78 -30.20
CA LYS A 422 -27.70 -9.05 -29.77
C LYS A 422 -27.91 -10.49 -29.28
N LEU A 423 -27.24 -11.47 -29.90
CA LEU A 423 -27.29 -12.88 -29.50
C LEU A 423 -26.59 -13.11 -28.15
N LYS A 424 -25.39 -12.54 -27.93
CA LYS A 424 -24.67 -12.70 -26.65
C LYS A 424 -25.31 -11.95 -25.48
N ILE A 425 -25.89 -10.75 -25.73
CA ILE A 425 -26.69 -10.02 -24.73
C ILE A 425 -28.02 -10.74 -24.43
N LYS A 426 -28.65 -11.39 -25.42
CA LYS A 426 -29.85 -12.24 -25.23
C LYS A 426 -29.53 -13.55 -24.50
N GLU A 427 -28.42 -14.21 -24.82
CA GLU A 427 -27.98 -15.47 -24.18
C GLU A 427 -27.63 -15.26 -22.70
N LEU A 428 -27.29 -14.04 -22.29
CA LEU A 428 -26.94 -13.70 -20.91
C LEU A 428 -28.11 -13.09 -20.09
N TYR A 429 -29.27 -12.75 -20.70
CA TYR A 429 -30.48 -12.28 -19.96
C TYR A 429 -31.83 -12.81 -20.46
N HIS A 430 -32.59 -13.39 -19.52
CA HIS A 430 -34.06 -13.31 -19.47
C HIS A 430 -34.47 -11.84 -19.27
N THR A 431 -35.21 -11.20 -20.19
CA THR A 431 -36.12 -10.10 -19.82
C THR A 431 -37.15 -9.76 -20.93
N ASP A 432 -38.40 -9.61 -20.49
CA ASP A 432 -39.63 -9.31 -21.24
C ASP A 432 -39.68 -7.91 -21.90
N TYR A 433 -38.68 -7.06 -21.70
CA TYR A 433 -38.69 -5.67 -22.17
C TYR A 433 -38.52 -5.54 -23.70
N LEU A 434 -37.77 -6.44 -24.33
CA LEU A 434 -37.58 -6.46 -25.79
C LEU A 434 -38.88 -6.73 -26.56
N LYS A 435 -39.84 -7.46 -25.99
CA LYS A 435 -41.14 -7.75 -26.64
C LYS A 435 -42.01 -6.51 -26.80
N ASN A 436 -42.08 -5.64 -25.78
CA ASN A 436 -43.02 -4.52 -25.77
C ASN A 436 -42.66 -3.36 -26.71
N ASN A 437 -41.36 -3.11 -26.94
CA ASN A 437 -40.93 -2.04 -27.83
C ASN A 437 -40.92 -2.44 -29.32
N ILE A 438 -40.73 -3.72 -29.63
CA ILE A 438 -40.90 -4.24 -31.01
C ILE A 438 -42.36 -4.13 -31.45
N VAL A 439 -43.31 -4.48 -30.59
CA VAL A 439 -44.76 -4.37 -30.86
C VAL A 439 -45.17 -2.91 -31.08
N LYS A 440 -44.70 -1.97 -30.25
CA LYS A 440 -44.97 -0.53 -30.42
C LYS A 440 -44.37 0.07 -31.72
N LYS A 441 -43.15 -0.32 -32.12
CA LYS A 441 -42.53 0.15 -33.38
C LYS A 441 -43.19 -0.47 -34.64
N ILE A 442 -43.66 -1.71 -34.58
CA ILE A 442 -44.43 -2.35 -35.68
C ILE A 442 -45.78 -1.64 -35.89
N LEU A 443 -46.48 -1.30 -34.81
CA LEU A 443 -47.74 -0.55 -34.86
C LEU A 443 -47.56 0.87 -35.44
N LYS A 444 -46.46 1.56 -35.11
CA LYS A 444 -46.15 2.90 -35.62
C LYS A 444 -45.77 2.91 -37.11
N ARG A 445 -45.13 1.84 -37.62
CA ARG A 445 -44.80 1.68 -39.05
C ARG A 445 -46.01 1.29 -39.91
N ARG A 446 -47.01 0.56 -39.38
CA ARG A 446 -48.25 0.25 -40.13
C ARG A 446 -49.17 1.46 -40.36
N LEU A 447 -49.06 2.51 -39.54
CA LEU A 447 -49.91 3.71 -39.63
C LEU A 447 -49.33 4.83 -40.52
N SER A 448 -48.15 4.65 -41.13
CA SER A 448 -47.43 5.71 -41.87
C SER A 448 -47.20 5.46 -43.38
N THR A 449 -47.74 4.38 -43.96
CA THR A 449 -47.75 4.16 -45.43
C THR A 449 -49.10 4.58 -46.03
N PRO A 450 -49.16 5.56 -46.96
CA PRO A 450 -50.36 5.85 -47.73
C PRO A 450 -50.58 4.73 -48.77
N MET A 451 -51.78 4.14 -48.78
CA MET A 451 -52.21 3.23 -49.82
C MET A 451 -52.56 4.05 -51.07
N MET A 452 -51.72 3.98 -52.11
CA MET A 452 -52.07 4.41 -53.46
C MET A 452 -51.65 3.31 -54.44
N PHE A 453 -52.64 2.66 -55.06
CA PHE A 453 -52.44 2.01 -56.35
C PHE A 453 -53.60 2.39 -57.27
N THR A 454 -53.19 2.86 -58.44
CA THR A 454 -53.94 3.45 -59.55
C THR A 454 -54.60 2.40 -60.45
N LEU A 455 -55.73 2.78 -61.04
CA LEU A 455 -56.42 2.09 -62.15
C LEU A 455 -55.53 1.96 -63.39
N SER A 456 -55.68 0.85 -64.13
CA SER A 456 -55.27 0.74 -65.54
C SER A 456 -56.46 0.35 -66.42
N LYS A 457 -56.73 1.25 -67.39
CA LYS A 457 -57.66 1.27 -68.54
C LYS A 457 -58.78 0.25 -68.65
#